data_AF-A0A7C9J2R6-F1
#
_entry.id   AF-A0A7C9J2R6-F1
#
_cell.length_a   1.000
_cell.length_b   1.000
_cell.length_c   1.000
_cell.angle_alpha   90.00
_cell.angle_beta   90.00
_cell.angle_gamma   90.00
#
_symmetry.space_group_name_H-M   'P 1'
#
loop_
_entity.id
_entity.type
_entity.pdbx_description
1 polymer ?
#
loop_
_entity_poly.entity_id
_entity_poly.type
_entity_poly.pdbx_seq_one_letter_code
_entity_poly.pdbx_strand_id
1 'polypeptide(L)'
;MTDRSELERSAAHLVNVALRTLTSEDKRPRVALRRALGRPPEHPAVRAADMVIAPALPERRDIATERAFYTVAAMIAAQPREARDETTGKTGEPVPDRPAVPVAQQETLGATLGRAVAQAKLREDTTEARLHLLCRQDVDGIHRHLPRLVSTMRGDLVSVDWARLTVDLADWGRNRDYVTKRWSQDYYRALYTTRATQNKKQKEETK
;
A
#
# COMPACT_ATOMS: atom_id res chain seq x y z
N MET A 1 10.31 -16.04 14.83
CA MET A 1 9.11 -15.20 14.78
C MET A 1 9.59 -13.76 14.72
N THR A 2 9.33 -13.05 13.63
CA THR A 2 9.70 -11.62 13.49
C THR A 2 8.91 -10.83 14.51
N ASP A 3 9.58 -10.00 15.31
CA ASP A 3 8.87 -9.12 16.23
C ASP A 3 8.01 -8.14 15.41
N ARG A 4 6.75 -7.95 15.80
CA ARG A 4 5.85 -7.02 15.13
C ARG A 4 6.43 -5.61 15.10
N SER A 5 7.10 -5.19 16.18
CA SER A 5 7.74 -3.88 16.24
C SER A 5 8.89 -3.75 15.23
N GLU A 6 9.65 -4.82 15.02
CA GLU A 6 10.73 -4.91 14.03
C GLU A 6 10.18 -4.88 12.60
N LEU A 7 9.10 -5.63 12.34
CA LEU A 7 8.44 -5.65 11.03
C LEU A 7 7.90 -4.26 10.66
N GLU A 8 7.27 -3.56 11.61
CA GLU A 8 6.76 -2.20 11.41
C GLU A 8 7.89 -1.19 11.12
N ARG A 9 9.03 -1.28 11.84
CA ARG A 9 10.23 -0.46 11.54
C ARG A 9 10.81 -0.78 10.17
N SER A 10 10.89 -2.06 9.82
CA SER A 10 11.42 -2.52 8.52
C SER A 10 10.52 -2.06 7.37
N ALA A 11 9.20 -2.13 7.54
CA ALA A 11 8.24 -1.62 6.56
C ALA A 11 8.36 -0.10 6.37
N ALA A 12 8.52 0.67 7.44
CA ALA A 12 8.77 2.11 7.34
C ALA A 12 10.11 2.40 6.62
N HIS A 13 11.16 1.64 6.93
CA HIS A 13 12.44 1.75 6.24
C HIS A 13 12.32 1.44 4.74
N LEU A 14 11.59 0.37 4.37
CA LEU A 14 11.29 0.01 2.99
C LEU A 14 10.64 1.17 2.23
N VAL A 15 9.61 1.78 2.82
CA VAL A 15 8.90 2.91 2.19
C VAL A 15 9.87 4.06 1.94
N ASN A 16 10.69 4.42 2.93
CA ASN A 16 11.67 5.48 2.79
C ASN A 16 12.68 5.20 1.67
N VAL A 17 13.26 3.99 1.61
CA VAL A 17 14.23 3.66 0.54
C VAL A 17 13.58 3.61 -0.84
N ALA A 18 12.35 3.08 -0.95
CA ALA A 18 11.63 3.02 -2.22
C ALA A 18 11.24 4.42 -2.72
N LEU A 19 10.76 5.29 -1.83
CA LEU A 19 10.39 6.67 -2.19
C LEU A 19 11.59 7.50 -2.64
N ARG A 20 12.77 7.33 -2.04
CA ARG A 20 14.01 7.98 -2.49
C ARG A 20 14.36 7.65 -3.94
N THR A 21 14.01 6.45 -4.43
CA THR A 21 14.23 6.09 -5.84
C THR A 21 13.35 6.90 -6.82
N LEU A 22 12.25 7.50 -6.35
CA LEU A 22 11.35 8.30 -7.18
C LEU A 22 11.90 9.69 -7.48
N THR A 23 12.67 10.26 -6.54
CA THR A 23 13.24 11.60 -6.63
C THR A 23 14.70 11.61 -7.10
N SER A 24 15.40 10.48 -6.97
CA SER A 24 16.78 10.28 -7.44
C SER A 24 16.99 10.63 -8.92
N GLU A 25 18.10 11.28 -9.23
CA GLU A 25 18.57 11.51 -10.60
C GLU A 25 18.92 10.18 -11.30
N ASP A 26 19.58 9.27 -10.58
CA ASP A 26 19.80 7.91 -11.06
C ASP A 26 18.47 7.13 -11.02
N LYS A 27 17.99 6.78 -12.22
CA LYS A 27 16.74 6.05 -12.44
C LYS A 27 16.93 4.53 -12.35
N ARG A 28 18.16 4.01 -12.34
CA ARG A 28 18.44 2.55 -12.34
C ARG A 28 17.73 1.82 -11.19
N PRO A 29 17.75 2.31 -9.93
CA PRO A 29 17.03 1.67 -8.83
C PRO A 29 15.53 1.57 -9.05
N ARG A 30 14.91 2.67 -9.52
CA ARG A 30 13.48 2.70 -9.81
C ARG A 30 13.10 1.76 -10.94
N VAL A 31 13.92 1.67 -11.99
CA VAL A 31 13.69 0.74 -13.11
C VAL A 31 13.81 -0.71 -12.65
N ALA A 32 14.78 -1.03 -11.79
CA ALA A 32 14.92 -2.35 -11.20
C ALA A 32 13.68 -2.76 -10.39
N LEU A 33 13.22 -1.88 -9.48
CA LEU A 33 11.98 -2.11 -8.72
C LEU A 33 10.76 -2.33 -9.62
N ARG A 34 10.59 -1.51 -10.67
CA ARG A 34 9.47 -1.67 -11.61
C ARG A 34 9.47 -3.02 -12.33
N ARG A 35 10.66 -3.55 -12.66
CA ARG A 35 10.80 -4.87 -13.31
C ARG A 35 10.42 -6.02 -12.40
N ALA A 36 10.50 -5.84 -11.08
CA ALA A 36 10.12 -6.84 -10.08
C ALA A 36 8.60 -6.96 -9.90
N LEU A 37 7.79 -6.05 -10.47
CA LEU A 37 6.34 -6.04 -10.26
C LEU A 37 5.68 -7.36 -10.68
N GLY A 38 4.95 -7.98 -9.76
CA GLY A 38 4.23 -9.25 -9.98
C GLY A 38 5.14 -10.48 -10.09
N ARG A 39 6.44 -10.35 -9.83
CA ARG A 39 7.39 -11.47 -9.85
C ARG A 39 7.72 -11.90 -8.42
N PRO A 40 8.01 -13.18 -8.19
CA PRO A 40 8.46 -13.63 -6.88
C PRO A 40 9.95 -13.27 -6.65
N PRO A 41 10.42 -13.16 -5.39
CA PRO A 41 11.77 -12.70 -5.06
C PRO A 41 12.90 -13.49 -5.74
N GLU A 42 12.73 -14.79 -5.94
CA GLU A 42 13.71 -15.69 -6.56
C GLU A 42 13.87 -15.49 -8.07
N HIS A 43 12.98 -14.75 -8.72
CA HIS A 43 13.00 -14.58 -10.16
C HIS A 43 14.25 -13.78 -10.61
N PRO A 44 15.03 -14.22 -11.62
CA PRO A 44 16.30 -13.56 -12.02
C PRO A 44 16.20 -12.05 -12.31
N ALA A 45 15.09 -11.61 -12.91
CA ALA A 45 14.80 -10.19 -13.15
C ALA A 45 14.67 -9.32 -11.88
N VAL A 46 14.49 -9.93 -10.71
CA VAL A 46 14.35 -9.27 -9.41
C VAL A 46 15.71 -8.99 -8.76
N ARG A 47 16.79 -9.67 -9.16
CA ARG A 47 18.12 -9.51 -8.55
C ARG A 47 18.62 -8.06 -8.48
N ALA A 48 18.33 -7.26 -9.50
CA ALA A 48 18.72 -5.84 -9.51
C ALA A 48 17.95 -5.00 -8.47
N ALA A 49 16.79 -5.46 -8.01
CA ALA A 49 16.00 -4.81 -6.96
C ALA A 49 16.57 -5.09 -5.55
N ASP A 50 17.38 -6.14 -5.38
CA ASP A 50 17.99 -6.52 -4.10
C ASP A 50 18.83 -5.38 -3.53
N MET A 51 19.51 -4.61 -4.37
CA MET A 51 20.31 -3.45 -3.93
C MET A 51 19.49 -2.38 -3.19
N VAL A 52 18.17 -2.33 -3.41
CA VAL A 52 17.27 -1.39 -2.74
C VAL A 52 16.56 -2.07 -1.57
N ILE A 53 16.13 -3.32 -1.74
CA ILE A 53 15.22 -3.99 -0.83
C ILE A 53 15.97 -4.71 0.29
N ALA A 54 17.10 -5.35 0.00
CA ALA A 54 17.83 -6.15 0.98
C ALA A 54 18.19 -5.39 2.27
N PRO A 55 18.62 -4.11 2.23
CA PRO A 55 18.88 -3.34 3.45
C PRO A 55 17.64 -3.07 4.30
N ALA A 56 16.44 -3.14 3.71
CA ALA A 56 15.18 -2.88 4.39
C ALA A 56 14.49 -4.15 4.91
N LEU A 57 14.95 -5.34 4.53
CA LEU A 57 14.35 -6.59 4.98
C LEU A 57 14.60 -6.82 6.47
N PRO A 58 13.60 -7.34 7.22
CA PRO A 58 13.83 -7.77 8.59
C PRO A 58 14.83 -8.94 8.63
N GLU A 59 15.56 -9.04 9.73
CA GLU A 59 16.63 -10.04 9.89
C GLU A 59 16.05 -11.46 9.84
N ARG A 60 14.93 -11.66 10.55
CA ARG A 60 14.15 -12.88 10.50
C ARG A 60 12.92 -12.67 9.63
N ARG A 61 12.82 -13.42 8.54
CA ARG A 61 11.69 -13.35 7.60
C ARG A 61 11.34 -14.71 7.03
N ASP A 62 10.06 -14.89 6.76
CA ASP A 62 9.57 -15.98 5.93
C ASP A 62 9.39 -15.50 4.47
N ILE A 63 9.11 -16.45 3.57
CA ILE A 63 8.95 -16.18 2.13
C ILE A 63 7.82 -15.17 1.87
N ALA A 64 6.73 -15.22 2.65
CA ALA A 64 5.62 -14.29 2.52
C ALA A 64 6.01 -12.86 2.90
N THR A 65 6.76 -12.70 4.00
CA THR A 65 7.31 -11.42 4.45
C THR A 65 8.26 -10.85 3.41
N GLU A 66 9.21 -11.63 2.90
CA GLU A 66 10.11 -11.14 1.85
C GLU A 66 9.33 -10.72 0.60
N ARG A 67 8.40 -11.54 0.13
CA ARG A 67 7.57 -11.23 -1.03
C ARG A 67 6.72 -9.97 -0.86
N ALA A 68 6.24 -9.68 0.35
CA ALA A 68 5.54 -8.45 0.67
C ALA A 68 6.41 -7.21 0.39
N PHE A 69 7.67 -7.23 0.84
CA PHE A 69 8.61 -6.13 0.67
C PHE A 69 8.90 -5.87 -0.82
N TYR A 70 9.18 -6.92 -1.58
CA TYR A 70 9.38 -6.80 -3.04
C TYR A 70 8.15 -6.29 -3.77
N THR A 71 6.97 -6.81 -3.42
CA THR A 71 5.72 -6.41 -4.08
C THR A 71 5.40 -4.94 -3.83
N VAL A 72 5.52 -4.47 -2.58
CA VAL A 72 5.22 -3.08 -2.23
C VAL A 72 6.23 -2.12 -2.83
N ALA A 73 7.54 -2.42 -2.76
CA ALA A 73 8.55 -1.57 -3.39
C ALA A 73 8.35 -1.46 -4.91
N ALA A 74 7.98 -2.56 -5.57
CA ALA A 74 7.66 -2.56 -6.99
C ALA A 74 6.42 -1.70 -7.30
N MET A 75 5.36 -1.78 -6.48
CA MET A 75 4.16 -0.95 -6.64
C MET A 75 4.46 0.55 -6.46
N ILE A 76 5.26 0.92 -5.46
CA ILE A 76 5.72 2.31 -5.26
C ILE A 76 6.45 2.82 -6.51
N ALA A 77 7.37 2.02 -7.06
CA ALA A 77 8.13 2.39 -8.24
C ALA A 77 7.31 2.43 -9.55
N ALA A 78 6.24 1.63 -9.61
CA ALA A 78 5.38 1.48 -10.80
C ALA A 78 4.28 2.54 -10.92
N GLN A 79 4.10 3.40 -9.91
CA GLN A 79 3.05 4.42 -9.91
C GLN A 79 3.05 5.32 -11.17
N PRO A 80 1.87 5.75 -11.66
CA PRO A 80 1.72 6.78 -12.68
C PRO A 80 2.48 8.06 -12.32
N ARG A 81 2.84 8.88 -13.31
CA ARG A 81 3.65 10.10 -13.07
C ARG A 81 2.97 11.05 -12.08
N GLU A 82 1.69 11.36 -12.30
CA GLU A 82 0.93 12.29 -11.45
C GLU A 82 0.88 11.81 -9.98
N ALA A 83 0.59 10.52 -9.78
CA ALA A 83 0.63 9.90 -8.45
C ALA A 83 2.01 9.96 -7.78
N ARG A 84 3.09 9.83 -8.56
CA ARG A 84 4.46 9.97 -8.05
C ARG A 84 4.76 11.42 -7.68
N ASP A 85 4.31 12.37 -8.48
CA ASP A 85 4.53 13.79 -8.23
C ASP A 85 3.78 14.24 -6.96
N GLU A 86 2.55 13.73 -6.73
CA GLU A 86 1.81 13.86 -5.46
C GLU A 86 2.58 13.24 -4.29
N THR A 87 3.04 11.99 -4.45
CA THR A 87 3.75 11.27 -3.36
C THR A 87 5.06 11.95 -2.97
N THR A 88 5.73 12.60 -3.92
CA THR A 88 7.03 13.27 -3.71
C THR A 88 6.91 14.75 -3.36
N GLY A 89 5.69 15.29 -3.23
CA GLY A 89 5.46 16.71 -2.94
C GLY A 89 5.85 17.66 -4.08
N LYS A 90 6.12 17.14 -5.29
CA LYS A 90 6.45 17.96 -6.48
C LYS A 90 5.25 18.74 -7.02
N THR A 91 4.07 18.52 -6.47
CA THR A 91 2.85 19.33 -6.69
C THR A 91 2.81 20.64 -5.89
N GLY A 92 3.88 21.00 -5.16
CA GLY A 92 4.05 22.36 -4.61
C GLY A 92 3.76 22.53 -3.13
N GLU A 93 3.47 21.46 -2.39
CA GLU A 93 3.42 21.50 -0.91
C GLU A 93 4.56 20.64 -0.33
N PRO A 94 5.43 21.20 0.52
CA PRO A 94 6.48 20.43 1.17
C PRO A 94 5.82 19.37 2.06
N VAL A 95 6.12 18.10 1.82
CA VAL A 95 5.81 17.03 2.78
C VAL A 95 6.75 17.29 3.97
N PRO A 96 6.25 17.75 5.13
CA PRO A 96 7.13 17.94 6.28
C PRO A 96 7.75 16.59 6.64
N ASP A 97 8.90 16.63 7.31
CA ASP A 97 9.53 15.48 7.97
C ASP A 97 8.56 14.96 9.04
N ARG A 98 7.53 14.24 8.59
CA ARG A 98 6.38 13.88 9.40
C ARG A 98 6.84 12.68 10.21
N PRO A 99 6.85 12.75 11.54
CA PRO A 99 7.21 11.60 12.36
C PRO A 99 6.37 10.40 11.91
N ALA A 100 7.01 9.24 11.75
CA ALA A 100 6.36 8.03 11.28
C ALA A 100 5.11 7.78 12.15
N VAL A 101 3.93 7.89 11.55
CA VAL A 101 2.67 7.57 12.21
C VAL A 101 2.75 6.08 12.59
N PRO A 102 2.50 5.70 13.86
CA PRO A 102 2.51 4.29 14.24
C PRO A 102 1.62 3.46 13.32
N VAL A 103 2.04 2.26 12.91
CA VAL A 103 1.28 1.42 11.96
C VAL A 103 -0.13 1.09 12.49
N ALA A 104 -0.32 1.10 13.80
CA ALA A 104 -1.65 0.96 14.41
C ALA A 104 -2.62 2.11 14.07
N GLN A 105 -2.09 3.31 13.81
CA GLN A 105 -2.83 4.52 13.40
C GLN A 105 -2.84 4.71 11.88
N GLN A 106 -2.07 3.91 11.16
CA GLN A 106 -2.05 3.88 9.71
C GLN A 106 -3.28 3.18 9.15
N GLU A 107 -3.72 3.65 8.00
CA GLU A 107 -4.97 3.22 7.42
C GLU A 107 -4.81 1.94 6.60
N THR A 108 -5.70 0.97 6.81
CA THR A 108 -5.70 -0.25 5.99
C THR A 108 -6.15 0.04 4.56
N LEU A 109 -5.83 -0.88 3.65
CA LEU A 109 -6.35 -0.83 2.28
C LEU A 109 -7.89 -0.76 2.28
N GLY A 110 -8.54 -1.53 3.16
CA GLY A 110 -9.98 -1.52 3.34
C GLY A 110 -10.53 -0.12 3.64
N ALA A 111 -10.04 0.53 4.70
CA ALA A 111 -10.51 1.86 5.08
C ALA A 111 -10.27 2.91 3.97
N THR A 112 -9.11 2.85 3.31
CA THR A 112 -8.78 3.73 2.18
C THR A 112 -9.80 3.59 1.05
N LEU A 113 -10.12 2.36 0.66
CA LEU A 113 -11.12 2.08 -0.37
C LEU A 113 -12.52 2.56 0.05
N GLY A 114 -12.93 2.29 1.30
CA GLY A 114 -14.24 2.70 1.81
C GLY A 114 -14.42 4.21 1.79
N ARG A 115 -13.39 4.96 2.19
CA ARG A 115 -13.40 6.43 2.10
C ARG A 115 -13.41 6.93 0.66
N ALA A 116 -12.61 6.33 -0.22
CA ALA A 116 -12.56 6.72 -1.63
C ALA A 116 -13.91 6.50 -2.33
N VAL A 117 -14.62 5.42 -2.00
CA VAL A 117 -16.00 5.16 -2.46
C VAL A 117 -16.97 6.20 -1.88
N ALA A 118 -16.90 6.50 -0.59
CA ALA A 118 -17.74 7.54 0.03
C ALA A 118 -17.53 8.93 -0.59
N GLN A 119 -16.33 9.21 -1.08
CA GLN A 119 -15.97 10.46 -1.77
C GLN A 119 -16.23 10.41 -3.29
N ALA A 120 -16.87 9.35 -3.80
CA ALA A 120 -17.12 9.13 -5.23
C ALA A 120 -15.86 9.13 -6.12
N LYS A 121 -14.67 8.93 -5.54
CA LYS A 121 -13.41 8.75 -6.29
C LYS A 121 -13.32 7.38 -6.94
N LEU A 122 -13.96 6.38 -6.32
CA LEU A 122 -14.04 5.01 -6.85
C LEU A 122 -15.50 4.54 -6.88
N ARG A 123 -15.83 3.68 -7.84
CA ARG A 123 -17.16 3.05 -7.94
C ARG A 123 -17.35 1.98 -6.87
N GLU A 124 -18.43 2.06 -6.11
CA GLU A 124 -18.74 1.16 -4.97
C GLU A 124 -18.76 -0.32 -5.39
N ASP A 125 -19.68 -0.72 -6.26
CA ASP A 125 -19.87 -2.13 -6.68
C ASP A 125 -18.57 -2.77 -7.19
N THR A 126 -17.81 -2.02 -8.00
CA THR A 126 -16.55 -2.51 -8.57
C THR A 126 -15.46 -2.63 -7.50
N THR A 127 -15.40 -1.68 -6.58
CA THR A 127 -14.37 -1.64 -5.53
C THR A 127 -14.62 -2.69 -4.47
N GLU A 128 -15.87 -2.83 -4.03
CA GLU A 128 -16.29 -3.84 -3.07
C GLU A 128 -16.08 -5.25 -3.62
N ALA A 129 -16.51 -5.51 -4.86
CA ALA A 129 -16.28 -6.81 -5.50
C ALA A 129 -14.79 -7.16 -5.61
N ARG A 130 -13.94 -6.17 -5.94
CA ARG A 130 -12.48 -6.38 -5.98
C ARG A 130 -11.90 -6.63 -4.59
N LEU A 131 -12.33 -5.90 -3.57
CA LEU A 131 -11.89 -6.14 -2.19
C LEU A 131 -12.26 -7.56 -1.74
N HIS A 132 -13.50 -7.99 -1.97
CA HIS A 132 -13.95 -9.35 -1.65
C HIS A 132 -13.18 -10.41 -2.44
N LEU A 133 -12.84 -10.16 -3.71
CA LEU A 133 -11.98 -11.05 -4.48
C LEU A 133 -10.59 -11.18 -3.83
N LEU A 134 -9.95 -10.07 -3.45
CA LEU A 134 -8.64 -10.08 -2.78
C LEU A 134 -8.69 -10.86 -1.46
N CYS A 135 -9.75 -10.68 -0.67
CA CYS A 135 -9.93 -11.38 0.60
C CYS A 135 -10.03 -12.91 0.47
N ARG A 136 -10.25 -13.44 -0.72
CA ARG A 136 -10.29 -14.89 -0.98
C ARG A 136 -8.98 -15.47 -1.50
N GLN A 137 -7.99 -14.62 -1.79
CA GLN A 137 -6.74 -15.06 -2.39
C GLN A 137 -5.78 -15.67 -1.37
N ASP A 138 -5.00 -16.65 -1.82
CA ASP A 138 -3.80 -17.10 -1.13
C ASP A 138 -2.66 -16.07 -1.30
N VAL A 139 -1.46 -16.40 -0.80
CA VAL A 139 -0.28 -15.54 -0.91
C VAL A 139 0.04 -15.25 -2.38
N ASP A 140 0.03 -16.27 -3.25
CA ASP A 140 0.29 -16.08 -4.67
C ASP A 140 -0.73 -15.16 -5.36
N GLY A 141 -2.01 -15.40 -5.09
CA GLY A 141 -3.12 -14.65 -5.65
C GLY A 141 -3.12 -13.19 -5.21
N ILE A 142 -2.85 -12.89 -3.94
CA ILE A 142 -2.82 -11.49 -3.47
C ILE A 142 -1.73 -10.71 -4.19
N HIS A 143 -0.52 -11.28 -4.33
CA HIS A 143 0.59 -10.62 -5.04
C HIS A 143 0.36 -10.50 -6.55
N ARG A 144 -0.47 -11.36 -7.14
CA ARG A 144 -0.88 -11.27 -8.56
C ARG A 144 -1.96 -10.22 -8.79
N HIS A 145 -2.96 -10.15 -7.92
CA HIS A 145 -4.16 -9.33 -8.14
C HIS A 145 -4.05 -7.91 -7.57
N LEU A 146 -3.38 -7.74 -6.42
CA LEU A 146 -3.26 -6.45 -5.75
C LEU A 146 -2.62 -5.34 -6.60
N PRO A 147 -1.53 -5.59 -7.37
CA PRO A 147 -0.88 -4.53 -8.15
C PRO A 147 -1.82 -3.80 -9.11
N ARG A 148 -2.79 -4.50 -9.72
CA ARG A 148 -3.75 -3.89 -10.64
C ARG A 148 -4.72 -2.95 -9.90
N LEU A 149 -5.19 -3.36 -8.72
CA LEU A 149 -6.05 -2.50 -7.90
C LEU A 149 -5.29 -1.25 -7.46
N VAL A 150 -4.09 -1.41 -6.93
CA VAL A 150 -3.24 -0.30 -6.49
C VAL A 150 -2.91 0.65 -7.64
N SER A 151 -2.62 0.13 -8.84
CA SER A 151 -2.42 0.96 -10.02
C SER A 151 -3.66 1.77 -10.38
N THR A 152 -4.86 1.22 -10.21
CA THR A 152 -6.13 1.95 -10.44
C THR A 152 -6.29 3.05 -9.40
N MET A 153 -6.14 2.72 -8.11
CA MET A 153 -6.22 3.67 -7.01
C MET A 153 -5.26 4.86 -7.19
N ARG A 154 -4.00 4.58 -7.55
CA ARG A 154 -3.01 5.62 -7.77
C ARG A 154 -3.28 6.41 -9.05
N GLY A 155 -3.91 5.82 -10.07
CA GLY A 155 -4.42 6.54 -11.25
C GLY A 155 -5.47 7.59 -10.87
N ASP A 156 -6.37 7.26 -9.94
CA ASP A 156 -7.41 8.16 -9.44
C ASP A 156 -6.95 9.03 -8.25
N LEU A 157 -5.64 9.13 -8.02
CA LEU A 157 -5.01 9.88 -6.93
C LEU A 157 -5.58 9.54 -5.53
N VAL A 158 -5.91 8.26 -5.32
CA VAL A 158 -6.24 7.71 -4.00
C VAL A 158 -4.94 7.28 -3.35
N SER A 159 -4.55 7.91 -2.24
CA SER A 159 -3.33 7.58 -1.50
C SER A 159 -3.38 6.17 -0.93
N VAL A 160 -2.21 5.55 -0.75
CA VAL A 160 -2.06 4.21 -0.17
C VAL A 160 -1.06 4.30 0.97
N ASP A 161 -1.41 3.75 2.13
CA ASP A 161 -0.46 3.59 3.22
C ASP A 161 0.44 2.39 2.96
N TRP A 162 1.63 2.66 2.42
CA TRP A 162 2.56 1.63 1.97
C TRP A 162 3.16 0.81 3.11
N ALA A 163 3.41 1.43 4.27
CA ALA A 163 3.98 0.73 5.42
C ALA A 163 2.95 -0.24 5.99
N ARG A 164 1.70 0.22 6.17
CA ARG A 164 0.60 -0.64 6.60
C ARG A 164 0.34 -1.78 5.62
N LEU A 165 0.34 -1.50 4.32
CA LEU A 165 0.15 -2.50 3.28
C LEU A 165 1.27 -3.57 3.30
N THR A 166 2.52 -3.16 3.56
CA THR A 166 3.65 -4.09 3.68
C THR A 166 3.45 -5.04 4.85
N VAL A 167 3.03 -4.53 6.02
CA VAL A 167 2.74 -5.34 7.20
C VAL A 167 1.58 -6.30 6.95
N ASP A 168 0.50 -5.83 6.33
CA ASP A 168 -0.67 -6.65 6.02
C ASP A 168 -0.34 -7.79 5.05
N LEU A 169 0.51 -7.54 4.06
CA LEU A 169 0.97 -8.58 3.12
C LEU A 169 1.96 -9.56 3.77
N ALA A 170 2.84 -9.09 4.66
CA ALA A 170 3.74 -9.97 5.40
C ALA A 170 2.96 -10.91 6.32
N ASP A 171 1.93 -10.40 6.99
CA ASP A 171 1.05 -11.21 7.84
C ASP A 171 0.09 -12.10 7.05
N TRP A 172 -0.08 -11.87 5.74
CA TRP A 172 -0.97 -12.69 4.88
C TRP A 172 -0.59 -14.18 4.88
N GLY A 173 0.72 -14.49 4.95
CA GLY A 173 1.19 -15.88 4.96
C GLY A 173 0.86 -16.66 6.22
N ARG A 174 0.58 -15.98 7.34
CA ARG A 174 0.39 -16.60 8.66
C ARG A 174 -1.01 -16.37 9.23
N ASN A 175 -1.56 -15.19 8.99
CA ASN A 175 -2.79 -14.68 9.61
C ASN A 175 -3.73 -14.08 8.56
N ARG A 176 -3.82 -14.69 7.37
CA ARG A 176 -4.68 -14.21 6.27
C ARG A 176 -6.07 -13.83 6.75
N ASP A 177 -6.76 -14.72 7.44
CA ASP A 177 -8.17 -14.53 7.81
C ASP A 177 -8.35 -13.36 8.79
N TYR A 178 -7.33 -13.04 9.59
CA TYR A 178 -7.32 -11.84 10.42
C TYR A 178 -7.18 -10.56 9.56
N VAL A 179 -6.26 -10.56 8.59
CA VAL A 179 -6.04 -9.41 7.70
C VAL A 179 -7.28 -9.16 6.84
N THR A 180 -7.88 -10.20 6.26
CA THR A 180 -9.06 -10.08 5.39
C THR A 180 -10.29 -9.60 6.17
N LYS A 181 -10.51 -10.14 7.38
CA LYS A 181 -11.55 -9.65 8.30
C LYS A 181 -11.33 -8.18 8.61
N ARG A 182 -10.10 -7.77 8.95
CA ARG A 182 -9.78 -6.37 9.26
C ARG A 182 -10.03 -5.46 8.06
N TRP A 183 -9.56 -5.82 6.87
CA TRP A 183 -9.80 -5.04 5.65
C TRP A 183 -11.29 -4.89 5.35
N SER A 184 -12.08 -5.96 5.46
CA SER A 184 -13.52 -5.90 5.24
C SER A 184 -14.23 -4.99 6.26
N GLN A 185 -13.90 -5.15 7.55
CA GLN A 185 -14.49 -4.31 8.60
C GLN A 185 -14.12 -2.83 8.44
N ASP A 186 -12.84 -2.56 8.17
CA ASP A 186 -12.33 -1.20 8.00
C ASP A 186 -12.92 -0.52 6.76
N TYR A 187 -13.18 -1.26 5.68
CA TYR A 187 -13.90 -0.75 4.50
C TYR A 187 -15.29 -0.22 4.85
N TYR A 188 -16.14 -1.06 5.44
CA TYR A 188 -17.50 -0.64 5.78
C TYR A 188 -17.51 0.45 6.86
N ARG A 189 -16.61 0.38 7.86
CA ARG A 189 -16.47 1.45 8.86
C ARG A 189 -16.15 2.78 8.20
N ALA A 190 -15.12 2.85 7.35
CA ALA A 190 -14.72 4.09 6.69
C ALA A 190 -15.80 4.63 5.75
N LEU A 191 -16.46 3.74 4.99
CA LEU A 191 -17.55 4.09 4.07
C LEU A 191 -18.70 4.79 4.80
N TYR A 192 -19.23 4.16 5.85
CA TYR A 192 -20.39 4.69 6.57
C TYR A 192 -20.05 5.91 7.44
N THR A 193 -18.88 5.93 8.10
CA THR A 193 -18.44 7.09 8.88
C THR A 193 -18.21 8.32 8.00
N THR A 194 -17.63 8.15 6.82
CA THR A 194 -17.39 9.27 5.89
C THR A 194 -18.70 9.83 5.35
N ARG A 195 -19.63 8.96 4.92
CA ARG A 195 -20.98 9.37 4.49
C ARG A 195 -21.74 10.11 5.58
N ALA A 196 -21.70 9.61 6.81
CA ALA A 196 -22.35 10.27 7.95
C ALA A 196 -21.78 11.68 8.20
N THR A 197 -20.46 11.84 8.06
CA THR A 197 -19.78 13.13 8.23
C THR A 197 -20.15 14.10 7.11
N GLN A 198 -20.20 13.65 5.85
CA GLN A 198 -20.64 14.47 4.71
C GLN A 198 -22.10 14.94 4.87
N ASN A 199 -23.00 14.02 5.25
CA ASN A 199 -24.40 14.34 5.49
C ASN A 199 -24.59 15.37 6.62
N LYS A 200 -23.76 15.29 7.68
CA LYS A 200 -23.78 16.27 8.77
C LYS A 200 -23.35 17.66 8.27
N LYS A 201 -22.25 17.74 7.52
CA LYS A 201 -21.75 19.00 6.95
C LYS A 201 -22.77 19.66 6.01
N GLN A 202 -23.39 18.87 5.12
CA GLN A 202 -24.40 19.38 4.19
C GLN A 202 -25.62 19.99 4.92
N LYS A 203 -26.03 19.40 6.05
CA LYS A 203 -27.11 19.95 6.89
C LYS A 203 -26.73 21.24 7.60
N GLU A 204 -25.46 21.37 8.00
CA GLU A 204 -24.93 22.60 8.62
C GLU A 204 -24.80 23.74 7.61
N GLU A 205 -24.48 23.46 6.34
CA GLU A 205 -24.37 24.46 5.26
C GLU A 205 -25.72 24.93 4.71
N THR A 206 -26.78 24.15 4.87
CA THR A 206 -28.13 24.48 4.37
C THR A 206 -28.97 25.24 5.43
N LYS A 207 -28.44 25.45 6.63
CA LYS A 207 -29.12 26.10 7.76
C LYS A 207 -28.58 27.51 7.98
#